data_AF-A0A2S7QQG0-F1
#
_entry.id   AF-A0A2S7QQG0-F1
#
_cell.length_a   1.000
_cell.length_b   1.000
_cell.length_c   1.000
_cell.angle_alpha   90.00
_cell.angle_beta   90.00
_cell.angle_gamma   90.00
#
_symmetry.space_group_name_H-M   'P 1'
#
loop_
_entity.id
_entity.type
_entity.pdbx_description
1 polymer ?
#
loop_
_entity_poly.entity_id
_entity_poly.type
_entity_poly.pdbx_seq_one_letter_code
_entity_poly.pdbx_strand_id
1 'polypeptide(L)'
;MANGYYKSFSSFRSDIHQFDAIAILQSLPSVLLLIHGTTPVEDLSAVVVQLGTCIIQIALYATLQIAGVLSVNDAIFLYGHRAALLDKKCTTYTYGIVAIKAAADDLRQQISSDLKVEIACVNGTEDTVLSGPNADIESFCGKLTQAGYKLHKLEIPFAFHLSQVDPILDNLEELASQVEFHEPKLPIISPLLHMRLTGDTLGPQYIKHHCCETVDFLDTIRIAEAQGIMDRAGICIEIGAYPILTRMVKSIIGQEFRCLASLRRKEDHFKTLADSLCALHLAGFSVNWDEYHCDFYKYSWCLTKGDAPVENGPVDAVVQRRALRLSDSVHNAIEQFHSDKRSSSTVESNMHNPSLLTIAQNHRVNGLTMAPSTLFADIAFTLAKHLIQNHGLDM
;
A
#
# COMPACT_ATOMS: atom_id res chain seq x y z
N MET A 1 -12.12 4.98 -5.09
CA MET A 1 -11.47 5.39 -3.82
C MET A 1 -10.24 6.24 -4.15
N ALA A 2 -9.84 7.19 -3.29
CA ALA A 2 -8.65 8.04 -3.49
C ALA A 2 -8.57 8.84 -4.83
N ASN A 3 -9.71 9.02 -5.53
CA ASN A 3 -9.76 9.74 -6.82
C ASN A 3 -9.24 11.18 -6.72
N GLY A 4 -9.47 11.84 -5.58
CA GLY A 4 -8.94 13.18 -5.33
C GLY A 4 -7.42 13.23 -5.41
N TYR A 5 -6.74 12.27 -4.77
CA TYR A 5 -5.29 12.17 -4.83
C TYR A 5 -4.80 11.81 -6.25
N TYR A 6 -5.46 10.86 -6.91
CA TYR A 6 -5.13 10.49 -8.30
C TYR A 6 -5.19 11.68 -9.27
N LYS A 7 -6.15 12.59 -9.08
CA LYS A 7 -6.28 13.80 -9.89
C LYS A 7 -5.26 14.87 -9.51
N SER A 8 -5.05 15.07 -8.21
CA SER A 8 -4.27 16.19 -7.67
C SER A 8 -2.76 15.96 -7.67
N PHE A 9 -2.29 14.74 -7.42
CA PHE A 9 -0.86 14.44 -7.22
C PHE A 9 -0.32 13.57 -8.36
N SER A 10 0.74 14.04 -9.03
CA SER A 10 1.33 13.32 -10.17
C SER A 10 2.13 12.10 -9.73
N SER A 11 2.82 12.17 -8.59
CA SER A 11 3.55 11.04 -7.99
C SER A 11 2.60 9.88 -7.67
N PHE A 12 1.54 10.15 -6.91
CA PHE A 12 0.51 9.14 -6.60
C PHE A 12 -0.10 8.53 -7.86
N ARG A 13 -0.42 9.34 -8.87
CA ARG A 13 -0.95 8.84 -10.15
C ARG A 13 0.05 7.95 -10.89
N SER A 14 1.32 8.33 -10.90
CA SER A 14 2.40 7.54 -11.50
C SER A 14 2.51 6.16 -10.83
N ASP A 15 2.52 6.15 -9.49
CA ASP A 15 2.58 4.91 -8.70
C ASP A 15 1.38 4.00 -8.98
N ILE A 16 0.18 4.56 -9.03
CA ILE A 16 -1.04 3.81 -9.38
C ILE A 16 -0.89 3.14 -10.76
N HIS A 17 -0.40 3.87 -11.78
CA HIS A 17 -0.23 3.28 -13.11
C HIS A 17 0.86 2.21 -13.14
N GLN A 18 1.96 2.42 -12.42
CA GLN A 18 3.02 1.43 -12.30
C GLN A 18 2.52 0.15 -11.63
N PHE A 19 1.80 0.28 -10.51
CA PHE A 19 1.28 -0.86 -9.74
C PHE A 19 0.17 -1.59 -10.50
N ASP A 20 -0.70 -0.87 -11.21
CA ASP A 20 -1.70 -1.45 -12.11
C ASP A 20 -1.05 -2.26 -13.24
N ALA A 21 0.03 -1.73 -13.85
CA ALA A 21 0.78 -2.45 -14.86
C ALA A 21 1.42 -3.74 -14.32
N ILE A 22 1.98 -3.70 -13.11
CA ILE A 22 2.52 -4.89 -12.42
C ILE A 22 1.41 -5.92 -12.21
N ALA A 23 0.24 -5.50 -11.71
CA ALA A 23 -0.90 -6.40 -11.53
C ALA A 23 -1.31 -7.10 -12.85
N ILE A 24 -1.43 -6.33 -13.94
CA ILE A 24 -1.79 -6.87 -15.26
C ILE A 24 -0.74 -7.89 -15.74
N LEU A 25 0.55 -7.61 -15.56
CA LEU A 25 1.63 -8.54 -15.91
C LEU A 25 1.54 -9.87 -15.13
N GLN A 26 0.99 -9.83 -13.92
CA GLN A 26 0.73 -11.00 -13.07
C GLN A 26 -0.64 -11.66 -13.37
N SER A 27 -1.30 -11.30 -14.48
CA SER A 27 -2.62 -11.80 -14.87
C SER A 27 -3.73 -11.45 -13.87
N LEU A 28 -3.58 -10.35 -13.13
CA LEU A 28 -4.61 -9.78 -12.27
C LEU A 28 -5.40 -8.68 -13.01
N PRO A 29 -6.65 -8.38 -12.63
CA PRO A 29 -7.44 -7.34 -13.28
C PRO A 29 -6.89 -5.94 -12.97
N SER A 30 -7.13 -5.00 -13.88
CA SER A 30 -6.84 -3.58 -13.64
C SER A 30 -7.73 -3.02 -12.51
N VAL A 31 -7.15 -2.15 -11.70
CA VAL A 31 -7.79 -1.49 -10.55
C VAL A 31 -8.25 -0.06 -10.85
N LEU A 32 -7.97 0.45 -12.05
CA LEU A 32 -8.27 1.84 -12.40
C LEU A 32 -9.75 2.19 -12.27
N LEU A 33 -10.66 1.24 -12.55
CA LEU A 33 -12.10 1.43 -12.37
C LEU A 33 -12.47 1.77 -10.92
N LEU A 34 -11.82 1.12 -9.94
CA LEU A 34 -12.02 1.40 -8.53
C LEU A 34 -11.52 2.81 -8.16
N ILE A 35 -10.40 3.23 -8.76
CA ILE A 35 -9.75 4.50 -8.43
C ILE A 35 -10.51 5.68 -9.03
N HIS A 36 -10.84 5.59 -10.32
CA HIS A 36 -11.62 6.62 -11.02
C HIS A 36 -13.03 6.75 -10.45
N GLY A 37 -13.58 5.66 -9.89
CA GLY A 37 -14.90 5.64 -9.29
C GLY A 37 -16.02 5.77 -10.33
N THR A 38 -15.75 5.34 -11.56
CA THR A 38 -16.71 5.33 -12.67
C THR A 38 -17.74 4.22 -12.54
N THR A 39 -17.48 3.23 -11.70
CA THR A 39 -18.34 2.08 -11.42
C THR A 39 -18.59 2.02 -9.91
N PRO A 40 -19.83 1.80 -9.45
CA PRO A 40 -20.13 1.54 -8.05
C PRO A 40 -19.28 0.38 -7.50
N VAL A 41 -18.88 0.44 -6.24
CA VAL A 41 -17.94 -0.56 -5.66
C VAL A 41 -18.60 -1.93 -5.57
N GLU A 42 -19.91 -1.95 -5.34
CA GLU A 42 -20.77 -3.13 -5.31
C GLU A 42 -20.84 -3.89 -6.64
N ASP A 43 -20.56 -3.23 -7.76
CA ASP A 43 -20.55 -3.84 -9.10
C ASP A 43 -19.15 -4.35 -9.49
N LEU A 44 -18.12 -4.06 -8.69
CA LEU A 44 -16.76 -4.52 -8.93
C LEU A 44 -16.53 -5.91 -8.32
N SER A 45 -15.71 -6.73 -8.98
CA SER A 45 -15.33 -8.03 -8.42
C SER A 45 -14.54 -7.85 -7.12
N ALA A 46 -14.66 -8.82 -6.22
CA ALA A 46 -13.92 -8.80 -4.95
C ALA A 46 -12.40 -8.71 -5.17
N VAL A 47 -11.90 -9.29 -6.26
CA VAL A 47 -10.49 -9.20 -6.67
C VAL A 47 -10.10 -7.75 -6.94
N VAL A 48 -10.87 -7.02 -7.75
CA VAL A 48 -10.60 -5.61 -8.06
C VAL A 48 -10.65 -4.73 -6.81
N VAL A 49 -11.62 -4.96 -5.93
CA VAL A 49 -11.77 -4.19 -4.69
C VAL A 49 -10.61 -4.44 -3.73
N GLN A 50 -10.24 -5.71 -3.49
CA GLN A 50 -9.14 -6.06 -2.58
C GLN A 50 -7.78 -5.61 -3.13
N LEU A 51 -7.51 -5.91 -4.40
CA LEU A 51 -6.27 -5.51 -5.06
C LEU A 51 -6.15 -3.99 -5.14
N GLY A 52 -7.22 -3.30 -5.53
CA GLY A 52 -7.21 -1.84 -5.62
C GLY A 52 -7.07 -1.17 -4.25
N THR A 53 -7.66 -1.73 -3.20
CA THR A 53 -7.43 -1.24 -1.82
C THR A 53 -5.98 -1.44 -1.38
N CYS A 54 -5.39 -2.60 -1.68
CA CYS A 54 -3.98 -2.87 -1.43
C CYS A 54 -3.09 -1.89 -2.19
N ILE A 55 -3.29 -1.72 -3.50
CA ILE A 55 -2.52 -0.79 -4.34
C ILE A 55 -2.63 0.65 -3.83
N ILE A 56 -3.83 1.11 -3.43
CA ILE A 56 -4.01 2.43 -2.82
C ILE A 56 -3.22 2.51 -1.51
N GLN A 57 -3.27 1.50 -0.65
CA GLN A 57 -2.50 1.47 0.58
C GLN A 57 -0.99 1.47 0.29
N ILE A 58 -0.51 0.75 -0.72
CA ILE A 58 0.91 0.78 -1.14
C ILE A 58 1.32 2.16 -1.63
N ALA A 59 0.52 2.77 -2.50
CA ALA A 59 0.78 4.10 -3.04
C ALA A 59 0.68 5.20 -1.98
N LEU A 60 -0.12 5.00 -0.92
CA LEU A 60 -0.17 5.92 0.21
C LEU A 60 0.98 5.67 1.19
N TYR A 61 1.15 4.41 1.62
CA TYR A 61 2.12 3.93 2.60
C TYR A 61 1.90 2.42 2.91
N ALA A 62 2.74 1.48 2.43
CA ALA A 62 2.59 0.06 2.82
C ALA A 62 3.60 -0.41 3.87
N THR A 63 3.07 -0.96 4.98
CA THR A 63 3.83 -1.33 6.18
C THR A 63 4.92 -2.37 5.91
N LEU A 64 4.64 -3.47 5.19
CA LEU A 64 5.65 -4.50 4.93
C LEU A 64 6.69 -4.04 3.92
N GLN A 65 6.30 -3.26 2.91
CA GLN A 65 7.19 -2.73 1.88
C GLN A 65 8.11 -1.66 2.45
N ILE A 66 7.59 -0.79 3.31
CA ILE A 66 8.37 0.26 3.97
C ILE A 66 9.26 -0.33 5.06
N ALA A 67 8.78 -1.35 5.78
CA ALA A 67 9.65 -2.16 6.61
C ALA A 67 10.66 -2.98 5.78
N GLY A 68 10.59 -2.95 4.45
CA GLY A 68 11.54 -3.61 3.56
C GLY A 68 11.42 -5.12 3.51
N VAL A 69 10.31 -5.69 4.00
CA VAL A 69 10.03 -7.14 4.06
C VAL A 69 9.65 -7.70 2.69
N LEU A 70 8.83 -6.97 1.93
CA LEU A 70 8.34 -7.39 0.62
C LEU A 70 8.66 -6.33 -0.43
N SER A 71 8.92 -6.77 -1.66
CA SER A 71 8.88 -5.86 -2.81
C SER A 71 7.42 -5.46 -3.12
N VAL A 72 7.25 -4.37 -3.87
CA VAL A 72 5.91 -3.99 -4.36
C VAL A 72 5.33 -5.06 -5.27
N ASN A 73 6.17 -5.67 -6.12
CA ASN A 73 5.78 -6.75 -7.02
C ASN A 73 5.17 -7.93 -6.25
N ASP A 74 5.85 -8.37 -5.19
CA ASP A 74 5.46 -9.56 -4.44
C ASP A 74 4.25 -9.31 -3.56
N ALA A 75 4.10 -8.08 -3.04
CA ALA A 75 2.87 -7.71 -2.36
C ALA A 75 1.67 -7.72 -3.32
N ILE A 76 1.78 -7.09 -4.49
CA ILE A 76 0.70 -7.13 -5.50
C ILE A 76 0.34 -8.57 -5.86
N PHE A 77 1.35 -9.43 -6.03
CA PHE A 77 1.20 -10.86 -6.31
C PHE A 77 0.42 -11.58 -5.19
N LEU A 78 0.88 -11.47 -3.94
CA LEU A 78 0.24 -12.13 -2.79
C LEU A 78 -1.19 -11.66 -2.57
N TYR A 79 -1.41 -10.35 -2.52
CA TYR A 79 -2.73 -9.79 -2.23
C TYR A 79 -3.72 -10.07 -3.37
N GLY A 80 -3.27 -9.91 -4.62
CA GLY A 80 -4.10 -10.16 -5.80
C GLY A 80 -4.48 -11.62 -5.95
N HIS A 81 -3.52 -12.55 -5.87
CA HIS A 81 -3.82 -13.97 -6.01
C HIS A 81 -4.55 -14.55 -4.82
N ARG A 82 -4.34 -14.05 -3.59
CA ARG A 82 -5.20 -14.40 -2.44
C ARG A 82 -6.66 -14.03 -2.71
N ALA A 83 -6.91 -12.82 -3.21
CA ALA A 83 -8.27 -12.39 -3.55
C ALA A 83 -8.88 -13.24 -4.67
N ALA A 84 -8.08 -13.61 -5.69
CA ALA A 84 -8.52 -14.51 -6.76
C ALA A 84 -8.82 -15.93 -6.26
N LEU A 85 -8.04 -16.44 -5.29
CA LEU A 85 -8.31 -17.72 -4.66
C LEU A 85 -9.63 -17.70 -3.87
N LEU A 86 -9.89 -16.64 -3.10
CA LEU A 86 -11.16 -16.46 -2.39
C LEU A 86 -12.34 -16.48 -3.36
N ASP A 87 -12.25 -15.70 -4.44
CA ASP A 87 -13.31 -15.63 -5.46
C ASP A 87 -13.56 -16.98 -6.14
N LYS A 88 -12.50 -17.76 -6.38
CA LYS A 88 -12.59 -19.05 -7.07
C LYS A 88 -13.05 -20.21 -6.17
N LYS A 89 -12.67 -20.20 -4.89
CA LYS A 89 -12.81 -21.37 -4.01
C LYS A 89 -13.77 -21.19 -2.85
N CYS A 90 -14.12 -19.97 -2.50
CA CYS A 90 -15.06 -19.67 -1.42
C CYS A 90 -16.39 -19.21 -2.01
N THR A 91 -17.49 -19.56 -1.36
CA THR A 91 -18.83 -19.10 -1.78
C THR A 91 -19.17 -17.80 -1.06
N THR A 92 -19.51 -16.77 -1.82
CA THR A 92 -19.89 -15.46 -1.27
C THR A 92 -21.15 -15.56 -0.40
N TYR A 93 -21.24 -14.70 0.61
CA TYR A 93 -22.42 -14.55 1.48
C TYR A 93 -22.88 -15.83 2.19
N THR A 94 -21.99 -16.81 2.40
CA THR A 94 -22.29 -18.03 3.18
C THR A 94 -21.91 -17.92 4.66
N TYR A 95 -21.06 -16.96 4.99
CA TYR A 95 -20.60 -16.65 6.35
C TYR A 95 -21.03 -15.23 6.72
N GLY A 96 -21.30 -15.05 8.01
CA GLY A 96 -21.64 -13.77 8.60
C GLY A 96 -20.48 -13.21 9.40
N ILE A 97 -20.35 -11.89 9.42
CA ILE A 97 -19.45 -11.18 10.33
C ILE A 97 -20.27 -10.21 11.16
N VAL A 98 -20.01 -10.17 12.47
CA VAL A 98 -20.69 -9.28 13.40
C VAL A 98 -19.68 -8.64 14.34
N ALA A 99 -19.72 -7.30 14.40
CA ALA A 99 -19.02 -6.54 15.42
C ALA A 99 -19.91 -6.41 16.66
N ILE A 100 -19.33 -6.65 17.83
CA ILE A 100 -20.01 -6.72 19.11
C ILE A 100 -19.29 -5.83 20.11
N LYS A 101 -20.07 -5.00 20.81
CA LYS A 101 -19.52 -4.18 21.87
C LYS A 101 -19.40 -5.00 23.17
N ALA A 102 -18.39 -5.85 23.23
CA ALA A 102 -18.06 -6.71 24.37
C ALA A 102 -16.60 -7.16 24.32
N ALA A 103 -16.04 -7.53 25.47
CA ALA A 103 -14.73 -8.16 25.57
C ALA A 103 -14.70 -9.56 24.92
N ALA A 104 -13.56 -9.90 24.32
CA ALA A 104 -13.39 -11.18 23.63
C ALA A 104 -13.59 -12.37 24.58
N ASP A 105 -13.07 -12.31 25.81
CA ASP A 105 -13.17 -13.40 26.79
C ASP A 105 -14.61 -13.66 27.24
N ASP A 106 -15.42 -12.61 27.40
CA ASP A 106 -16.84 -12.74 27.74
C ASP A 106 -17.61 -13.44 26.62
N LEU A 107 -17.26 -13.15 25.36
CA LEU A 107 -17.86 -13.80 24.20
C LEU A 107 -17.40 -15.25 24.05
N ARG A 108 -16.10 -15.55 24.26
CA ARG A 108 -15.57 -16.94 24.24
C ARG A 108 -16.33 -17.85 25.18
N GLN A 109 -16.68 -17.37 26.37
CA GLN A 109 -17.43 -18.15 27.37
C GLN A 109 -18.90 -18.39 26.97
N GLN A 110 -19.46 -17.53 26.10
CA GLN A 110 -20.85 -17.63 25.64
C GLN A 110 -21.02 -18.45 24.36
N ILE A 111 -19.96 -18.58 23.56
CA ILE A 111 -19.96 -19.42 22.36
C ILE A 111 -20.11 -20.87 22.79
N SER A 112 -21.23 -21.49 22.41
CA SER A 112 -21.49 -22.88 22.70
C SER A 112 -20.75 -23.79 21.71
N SER A 113 -20.27 -24.94 22.17
CA SER A 113 -19.39 -25.84 21.39
C SER A 113 -20.04 -26.45 20.13
N ASP A 114 -21.37 -26.34 20.02
CA ASP A 114 -22.17 -26.77 18.87
C ASP A 114 -22.21 -25.73 17.74
N LEU A 115 -21.82 -24.48 18.01
CA LEU A 115 -21.79 -23.40 17.02
C LEU A 115 -20.39 -23.26 16.42
N LYS A 116 -20.31 -23.09 15.11
CA LYS A 116 -19.06 -22.74 14.41
C LYS A 116 -18.89 -21.22 14.36
N VAL A 117 -18.94 -20.58 15.53
CA VAL A 117 -18.69 -19.15 15.70
C VAL A 117 -17.32 -18.97 16.31
N GLU A 118 -16.52 -18.12 15.70
CA GLU A 118 -15.13 -17.92 16.04
C GLU A 118 -14.83 -16.42 16.17
N ILE A 119 -13.81 -16.07 16.95
CA ILE A 119 -13.37 -14.67 17.09
C ILE A 119 -12.44 -14.32 15.92
N ALA A 120 -12.89 -13.44 15.04
CA ALA A 120 -12.13 -12.98 13.90
C ALA A 120 -11.16 -11.86 14.29
N CYS A 121 -11.62 -10.88 15.08
CA CYS A 121 -10.79 -9.75 15.51
C CYS A 121 -11.05 -9.35 16.96
N VAL A 122 -10.00 -8.98 17.67
CA VAL A 122 -10.05 -8.29 18.97
C VAL A 122 -9.59 -6.85 18.73
N ASN A 123 -10.53 -5.94 18.50
CA ASN A 123 -10.26 -4.56 18.07
C ASN A 123 -10.03 -3.60 19.24
N GLY A 124 -10.44 -3.98 20.45
CA GLY A 124 -10.30 -3.18 21.66
C GLY A 124 -10.84 -3.92 22.87
N THR A 125 -10.83 -3.27 24.04
CA THR A 125 -11.26 -3.90 25.30
C THR A 125 -12.72 -4.35 25.29
N GLU A 126 -13.57 -3.65 24.54
CA GLU A 126 -15.01 -3.89 24.41
C GLU A 126 -15.45 -3.87 22.94
N ASP A 127 -14.57 -4.25 22.01
CA ASP A 127 -14.83 -4.25 20.56
C ASP A 127 -14.27 -5.54 19.97
N THR A 128 -15.16 -6.51 19.75
CA THR A 128 -14.81 -7.83 19.25
C THR A 128 -15.61 -8.15 18.00
N VAL A 129 -14.98 -8.77 17.01
CA VAL A 129 -15.63 -9.21 15.77
C VAL A 129 -15.67 -10.73 15.75
N LEU A 130 -16.86 -11.27 15.50
CA LEU A 130 -17.09 -12.69 15.32
C LEU A 130 -17.36 -13.00 13.86
N SER A 131 -16.95 -14.19 13.43
CA SER A 131 -17.32 -14.76 12.14
C SER A 131 -17.72 -16.23 12.26
N GLY A 132 -18.49 -16.70 11.28
CA GLY A 132 -18.97 -18.08 11.24
C GLY A 132 -20.04 -18.27 10.15
N PRO A 133 -20.50 -19.51 9.92
CA PRO A 133 -21.61 -19.75 9.01
C PRO A 133 -22.83 -18.91 9.39
N ASN A 134 -23.57 -18.40 8.39
CA ASN A 134 -24.68 -17.48 8.64
C ASN A 134 -25.70 -17.99 9.66
N ALA A 135 -26.06 -19.28 9.59
CA ALA A 135 -27.03 -19.88 10.51
C ALA A 135 -26.54 -19.84 11.96
N ASP A 136 -25.26 -20.11 12.19
CA ASP A 136 -24.66 -20.14 13.52
C ASP A 136 -24.50 -18.74 14.08
N ILE A 137 -24.09 -17.78 13.24
CA ILE A 137 -24.02 -16.35 13.58
C ILE A 137 -25.40 -15.81 13.92
N GLU A 138 -26.43 -16.13 13.15
CA GLU A 138 -27.80 -15.68 13.40
C GLU A 138 -28.36 -16.24 14.71
N SER A 139 -28.15 -17.53 14.96
CA SER A 139 -28.49 -18.18 16.23
C SER A 139 -27.79 -17.49 17.41
N PHE A 140 -26.49 -17.25 17.31
CA PHE A 140 -25.71 -16.62 18.36
C PHE A 140 -26.09 -15.15 18.59
N CYS A 141 -26.27 -14.38 17.51
CA CYS A 141 -26.74 -13.00 17.58
C CYS A 141 -28.12 -12.90 18.25
N GLY A 142 -29.01 -13.87 18.02
CA GLY A 142 -30.30 -13.95 18.69
C GLY A 142 -30.16 -14.06 20.22
N LYS A 143 -29.27 -14.94 20.70
CA LYS A 143 -28.95 -15.09 22.12
C LYS A 143 -28.36 -13.80 22.71
N LEU A 144 -27.38 -13.19 22.04
CA LEU A 144 -26.73 -11.98 22.52
C LEU A 144 -27.66 -10.76 22.53
N THR A 145 -28.55 -10.64 21.54
CA THR A 145 -29.56 -9.56 21.51
C THR A 145 -30.50 -9.68 22.70
N GLN A 146 -30.94 -10.90 23.05
CA GLN A 146 -31.77 -11.15 24.23
C GLN A 146 -31.05 -10.82 25.54
N ALA A 147 -29.72 -11.02 25.57
CA ALA A 147 -28.86 -10.62 26.69
C ALA A 147 -28.50 -9.13 26.71
N GLY A 148 -28.97 -8.32 25.74
CA GLY A 148 -28.82 -6.86 25.72
C GLY A 148 -27.54 -6.33 25.06
N TYR A 149 -26.78 -7.18 24.36
CA TYR A 149 -25.58 -6.74 23.64
C TYR A 149 -25.92 -5.88 22.42
N LYS A 150 -25.03 -4.93 22.11
CA LYS A 150 -25.09 -4.13 20.88
C LYS A 150 -24.31 -4.83 19.78
N LEU A 151 -25.02 -5.15 18.70
CA LEU A 151 -24.49 -5.89 17.55
C LEU A 151 -24.54 -5.01 16.30
N HIS A 152 -23.54 -5.13 15.45
CA HIS A 152 -23.53 -4.57 14.11
C HIS A 152 -23.09 -5.66 13.12
N LYS A 153 -24.01 -6.14 12.28
CA LYS A 153 -23.69 -7.09 11.20
C LYS A 153 -22.96 -6.34 10.08
N LEU A 154 -21.90 -6.93 9.54
CA LEU A 154 -21.15 -6.41 8.40
C LEU A 154 -21.62 -7.15 7.14
N GLU A 155 -22.02 -6.40 6.13
CA GLU A 155 -22.42 -6.95 4.83
C GLU A 155 -21.19 -6.98 3.91
N ILE A 156 -20.40 -8.04 4.01
CA ILE A 156 -19.25 -8.26 3.14
C ILE A 156 -19.30 -9.66 2.51
N PRO A 157 -18.81 -9.85 1.27
CA PRO A 157 -19.00 -11.08 0.52
C PRO A 157 -18.26 -12.28 1.11
N PHE A 158 -17.16 -12.04 1.83
CA PHE A 158 -16.35 -13.06 2.49
C PHE A 158 -16.10 -12.66 3.94
N ALA A 159 -16.33 -13.60 4.85
CA ALA A 159 -15.74 -13.62 6.16
C ALA A 159 -14.24 -13.91 6.06
N PHE A 160 -13.45 -12.87 6.29
CA PHE A 160 -12.01 -13.00 6.46
C PHE A 160 -11.70 -13.58 7.83
N HIS A 161 -10.59 -14.33 7.89
CA HIS A 161 -10.16 -15.07 9.07
C HIS A 161 -11.11 -16.24 9.37
N LEU A 162 -10.53 -17.39 9.70
CA LEU A 162 -11.20 -18.62 10.17
C LEU A 162 -11.79 -19.50 9.06
N SER A 163 -12.72 -20.39 9.40
CA SER A 163 -13.09 -21.57 8.61
C SER A 163 -13.59 -21.34 7.16
N GLN A 164 -14.01 -20.13 6.78
CA GLN A 164 -14.37 -19.87 5.37
C GLN A 164 -13.15 -19.90 4.43
N VAL A 165 -11.96 -19.52 4.93
CA VAL A 165 -10.76 -19.40 4.10
C VAL A 165 -9.98 -20.72 3.98
N ASP A 166 -10.35 -21.76 4.73
CA ASP A 166 -9.70 -23.08 4.68
C ASP A 166 -9.45 -23.61 3.25
N PRO A 167 -10.39 -23.49 2.28
CA PRO A 167 -10.18 -24.02 0.93
C PRO A 167 -9.01 -23.38 0.15
N ILE A 168 -8.54 -22.19 0.58
CA ILE A 168 -7.48 -21.45 -0.11
C ILE A 168 -6.11 -21.59 0.53
N LEU A 169 -6.01 -22.11 1.76
CA LEU A 169 -4.80 -21.98 2.59
C LEU A 169 -3.57 -22.67 1.99
N ASP A 170 -3.72 -23.88 1.45
CA ASP A 170 -2.58 -24.60 0.87
C ASP A 170 -2.07 -23.93 -0.41
N ASN A 171 -2.97 -23.39 -1.25
CA ASN A 171 -2.55 -22.63 -2.42
C ASN A 171 -1.98 -21.27 -2.07
N LEU A 172 -2.47 -20.63 -1.01
CA LEU A 172 -1.91 -19.38 -0.53
C LEU A 172 -0.48 -19.58 -0.01
N GLU A 173 -0.23 -20.66 0.73
CA GLU A 173 1.11 -21.04 1.17
C GLU A 173 2.04 -21.35 -0.01
N GLU A 174 1.55 -22.08 -1.02
CA GLU A 174 2.30 -22.36 -2.24
C GLU A 174 2.66 -21.08 -3.01
N LEU A 175 1.73 -20.13 -3.14
CA LEU A 175 2.02 -18.82 -3.74
C LEU A 175 3.04 -18.04 -2.92
N ALA A 176 2.90 -18.05 -1.59
CA ALA A 176 3.84 -17.35 -0.72
C ALA A 176 5.24 -17.98 -0.72
N SER A 177 5.38 -19.26 -1.02
CA SER A 177 6.70 -19.90 -1.20
C SER A 177 7.50 -19.39 -2.41
N GLN A 178 6.85 -18.68 -3.33
CA GLN A 178 7.47 -18.07 -4.52
C GLN A 178 7.95 -16.63 -4.26
N VAL A 179 7.72 -16.12 -3.06
CA VAL A 179 8.04 -14.74 -2.66
C VAL A 179 9.25 -14.73 -1.74
N GLU A 180 10.12 -13.75 -1.93
CA GLU A 180 11.25 -13.50 -1.05
C GLU A 180 10.82 -12.59 0.11
N PHE A 181 11.04 -13.06 1.34
CA PHE A 181 10.79 -12.29 2.55
C PHE A 181 12.12 -11.80 3.11
N HIS A 182 12.22 -10.50 3.33
CA HIS A 182 13.42 -9.87 3.90
C HIS A 182 13.22 -9.47 5.36
N GLU A 183 14.33 -9.24 6.06
CA GLU A 183 14.31 -8.79 7.44
C GLU A 183 13.68 -7.38 7.57
N PRO A 184 12.76 -7.16 8.54
CA PRO A 184 12.17 -5.86 8.80
C PRO A 184 13.22 -4.79 9.18
N LYS A 185 13.32 -3.73 8.38
CA LYS A 185 14.10 -2.51 8.65
C LYS A 185 13.44 -1.59 9.67
N LEU A 186 12.13 -1.72 9.85
CA LEU A 186 11.35 -1.01 10.86
C LEU A 186 10.66 -2.02 11.80
N PRO A 187 10.43 -1.67 13.09
CA PRO A 187 9.66 -2.52 13.98
C PRO A 187 8.24 -2.75 13.44
N ILE A 188 7.84 -4.01 13.31
CA ILE A 188 6.47 -4.40 13.00
C ILE A 188 5.96 -5.24 14.17
N ILE A 189 4.81 -4.88 14.76
CA ILE A 189 4.12 -5.72 15.73
C ILE A 189 3.08 -6.55 14.98
N SER A 190 3.11 -7.86 15.17
CA SER A 190 2.17 -8.78 14.55
C SER A 190 0.91 -8.93 15.42
N PRO A 191 -0.29 -8.67 14.86
CA PRO A 191 -1.55 -8.97 15.54
C PRO A 191 -1.88 -10.48 15.59
N LEU A 192 -1.09 -11.29 14.88
CA LEU A 192 -1.19 -12.74 14.89
C LEU A 192 -0.31 -13.35 16.00
N LEU A 193 0.97 -12.98 15.99
CA LEU A 193 1.97 -13.60 16.87
C LEU A 193 2.11 -12.88 18.22
N HIS A 194 1.44 -11.75 18.42
CA HIS A 194 1.49 -10.96 19.64
C HIS A 194 2.95 -10.60 20.01
N MET A 195 3.75 -10.27 19.00
CA MET A 195 5.16 -9.93 19.18
C MET A 195 5.69 -9.07 18.04
N ARG A 196 6.87 -8.49 18.26
CA ARG A 196 7.63 -7.85 17.19
C ARG A 196 8.12 -8.91 16.21
N LEU A 197 7.87 -8.69 14.93
CA LEU A 197 8.36 -9.55 13.86
C LEU A 197 9.87 -9.41 13.68
N THR A 198 10.49 -10.54 13.36
CA THR A 198 11.88 -10.68 12.93
C THR A 198 11.92 -11.42 11.59
N GLY A 199 13.08 -11.44 10.91
CA GLY A 199 13.22 -12.14 9.62
C GLY A 199 12.75 -13.59 9.67
N ASP A 200 13.07 -14.30 10.76
CA ASP A 200 12.75 -15.73 10.93
C ASP A 200 11.26 -16.02 11.16
N THR A 201 10.48 -15.00 11.52
CA THR A 201 9.02 -15.12 11.75
C THR A 201 8.18 -14.88 10.51
N LEU A 202 8.79 -14.37 9.43
CA LEU A 202 8.13 -14.00 8.19
C LEU A 202 8.36 -15.09 7.14
N GLY A 203 7.30 -15.48 6.46
CA GLY A 203 7.36 -16.53 5.44
C GLY A 203 6.00 -17.05 5.00
N PRO A 204 5.98 -18.11 4.19
CA PRO A 204 4.75 -18.70 3.65
C PRO A 204 3.76 -19.13 4.73
N GLN A 205 4.26 -19.77 5.80
CA GLN A 205 3.45 -20.19 6.93
C GLN A 205 2.83 -18.99 7.65
N TYR A 206 3.58 -17.91 7.85
CA TYR A 206 3.05 -16.68 8.44
C TYR A 206 1.88 -16.11 7.62
N ILE A 207 2.00 -16.09 6.29
CA ILE A 207 0.91 -15.62 5.40
C ILE A 207 -0.33 -16.51 5.50
N LYS A 208 -0.14 -17.84 5.56
CA LYS A 208 -1.23 -18.81 5.78
C LYS A 208 -1.95 -18.53 7.09
N HIS A 209 -1.21 -18.51 8.21
CA HIS A 209 -1.75 -18.29 9.54
C HIS A 209 -2.43 -16.91 9.66
N HIS A 210 -1.82 -15.85 9.14
CA HIS A 210 -2.42 -14.52 9.12
C HIS A 210 -3.76 -14.47 8.36
N CYS A 211 -3.95 -15.33 7.35
CA CYS A 211 -5.19 -15.37 6.59
C CYS A 211 -6.34 -16.05 7.35
N CYS A 212 -6.06 -17.02 8.23
CA CYS A 212 -7.08 -17.83 8.89
C CYS A 212 -7.18 -17.64 10.41
N GLU A 213 -6.21 -17.02 11.07
CA GLU A 213 -6.24 -16.86 12.52
C GLU A 213 -6.73 -15.47 12.94
N THR A 214 -7.09 -15.37 14.23
CA THR A 214 -7.60 -14.15 14.85
C THR A 214 -6.60 -13.00 14.74
N VAL A 215 -7.12 -11.81 14.44
CA VAL A 215 -6.35 -10.56 14.46
C VAL A 215 -6.54 -9.87 15.81
N ASP A 216 -5.52 -9.90 16.67
CA ASP A 216 -5.56 -9.22 17.97
C ASP A 216 -4.90 -7.84 17.91
N PHE A 217 -5.73 -6.83 17.59
CA PHE A 217 -5.28 -5.45 17.52
C PHE A 217 -5.09 -4.84 18.91
N LEU A 218 -5.88 -5.26 19.90
CA LEU A 218 -5.79 -4.80 21.28
C LEU A 218 -4.38 -5.08 21.86
N ASP A 219 -3.95 -6.32 21.77
CA ASP A 219 -2.65 -6.72 22.30
C ASP A 219 -1.50 -6.18 21.44
N THR A 220 -1.68 -6.04 20.12
CA THR A 220 -0.72 -5.34 19.25
C THR A 220 -0.36 -3.96 19.79
N ILE A 221 -1.37 -3.16 20.17
CA ILE A 221 -1.16 -1.82 20.70
C ILE A 221 -0.51 -1.86 22.08
N ARG A 222 -0.94 -2.77 22.96
CA ARG A 222 -0.34 -2.93 24.30
C ARG A 222 1.13 -3.34 24.24
N ILE A 223 1.49 -4.23 23.33
CA ILE A 223 2.87 -4.66 23.10
C ILE A 223 3.70 -3.49 22.57
N ALA A 224 3.16 -2.73 21.62
CA ALA A 224 3.84 -1.55 21.09
C ALA A 224 4.12 -0.51 22.20
N GLU A 225 3.18 -0.29 23.12
CA GLU A 225 3.35 0.59 24.28
C GLU A 225 4.39 0.01 25.28
N ALA A 226 4.26 -1.27 25.63
CA ALA A 226 5.14 -1.94 26.60
C ALA A 226 6.61 -2.03 26.11
N GLN A 227 6.82 -2.14 24.80
CA GLN A 227 8.16 -2.17 24.19
C GLN A 227 8.70 -0.77 23.87
N GLY A 228 7.95 0.30 24.16
CA GLY A 228 8.35 1.68 23.86
C GLY A 228 8.42 2.01 22.37
N ILE A 229 7.82 1.17 21.51
CA ILE A 229 7.67 1.46 20.07
C ILE A 229 6.61 2.54 19.88
N MET A 230 5.59 2.54 20.74
CA MET A 230 4.53 3.53 20.77
C MET A 230 4.57 4.29 22.09
N ASP A 231 4.91 5.58 22.03
CA ASP A 231 4.85 6.51 23.16
C ASP A 231 3.51 7.27 23.13
N ARG A 232 2.92 7.52 24.29
CA ARG A 232 1.72 8.36 24.47
C ARG A 232 1.93 9.81 24.03
N ALA A 233 3.17 10.30 23.99
CA ALA A 233 3.50 11.60 23.41
C ALA A 233 3.58 11.57 21.86
N GLY A 234 3.62 10.37 21.27
CA GLY A 234 3.74 10.15 19.83
C GLY A 234 2.47 10.46 19.03
N ILE A 235 2.51 10.09 17.75
CA ILE A 235 1.44 10.30 16.79
C ILE A 235 1.21 9.00 16.01
N CYS A 236 -0.04 8.59 15.87
CA CYS A 236 -0.45 7.53 14.96
C CYS A 236 -1.02 8.14 13.69
N ILE A 237 -0.63 7.63 12.52
CA ILE A 237 -1.23 7.99 11.24
C ILE A 237 -1.88 6.74 10.68
N GLU A 238 -3.19 6.79 10.44
CA GLU A 238 -3.88 5.72 9.74
C GLU A 238 -3.82 5.94 8.24
N ILE A 239 -3.34 4.90 7.54
CA ILE A 239 -3.19 4.89 6.10
C ILE A 239 -4.30 4.04 5.50
N GLY A 240 -5.23 4.69 4.81
CA GLY A 240 -6.35 4.01 4.19
C GLY A 240 -7.42 4.99 3.72
N ALA A 241 -8.47 4.46 3.10
CA ALA A 241 -9.55 5.27 2.53
C ALA A 241 -10.48 5.90 3.57
N TYR A 242 -10.47 5.41 4.81
CA TYR A 242 -11.30 5.88 5.91
C TYR A 242 -10.67 5.50 7.26
N PRO A 243 -10.68 6.38 8.28
CA PRO A 243 -9.94 6.13 9.51
C PRO A 243 -10.78 5.33 10.53
N ILE A 244 -10.71 3.99 10.43
CA ILE A 244 -11.38 3.05 11.33
C ILE A 244 -10.49 2.74 12.55
N LEU A 245 -9.20 2.49 12.30
CA LEU A 245 -8.23 2.05 13.31
C LEU A 245 -7.90 3.15 14.31
N THR A 246 -7.89 4.42 13.90
CA THR A 246 -7.66 5.56 14.80
C THR A 246 -8.63 5.59 15.97
N ARG A 247 -9.89 5.17 15.75
CA ARG A 247 -10.90 5.07 16.81
C ARG A 247 -10.58 3.93 17.78
N MET A 248 -10.09 2.80 17.26
CA MET A 248 -9.66 1.64 18.05
C MET A 248 -8.43 1.98 18.89
N VAL A 249 -7.43 2.64 18.30
CA VAL A 249 -6.24 3.12 19.03
C VAL A 249 -6.66 4.04 20.18
N LYS A 250 -7.57 4.99 19.93
CA LYS A 250 -8.07 5.90 20.97
C LYS A 250 -8.89 5.22 22.07
N SER A 251 -9.61 4.13 21.77
CA SER A 251 -10.32 3.38 22.80
C SER A 251 -9.37 2.57 23.68
N ILE A 252 -8.22 2.15 23.14
CA ILE A 252 -7.20 1.38 23.87
C ILE A 252 -6.29 2.30 24.71
N ILE A 253 -5.72 3.34 24.11
CA ILE A 253 -4.69 4.18 24.72
C ILE A 253 -5.29 5.38 25.46
N GLY A 254 -6.40 5.92 24.95
CA GLY A 254 -7.08 7.10 25.46
C GLY A 254 -7.44 8.11 24.37
N GLN A 255 -8.49 8.90 24.60
CA GLN A 255 -9.05 9.83 23.60
C GLN A 255 -8.11 10.99 23.24
N GLU A 256 -7.23 11.36 24.17
CA GLU A 256 -6.22 12.41 24.01
C GLU A 256 -5.05 11.99 23.10
N PHE A 257 -4.92 10.70 22.79
CA PHE A 257 -3.84 10.22 21.93
C PHE A 257 -3.99 10.76 20.51
N ARG A 258 -2.91 11.30 19.94
CA ARG A 258 -2.93 11.98 18.63
C ARG A 258 -2.98 10.95 17.50
N CYS A 259 -4.14 10.84 16.86
CA CYS A 259 -4.34 10.02 15.67
C CYS A 259 -4.73 10.90 14.47
N LEU A 260 -4.02 10.72 13.36
CA LEU A 260 -4.18 11.41 12.08
C LEU A 260 -4.69 10.43 11.01
N ALA A 261 -5.25 10.95 9.94
CA ALA A 261 -5.83 10.14 8.86
C ALA A 261 -5.28 10.59 7.51
N SER A 262 -4.95 9.64 6.63
CA SER A 262 -4.58 9.96 5.25
C SER A 262 -5.79 10.39 4.42
N LEU A 263 -6.92 9.69 4.53
CA LEU A 263 -8.15 9.98 3.79
C LEU A 263 -9.39 9.81 4.66
N ARG A 264 -10.43 10.58 4.34
CA ARG A 264 -11.77 10.45 4.91
C ARG A 264 -12.80 10.36 3.78
N ARG A 265 -13.76 9.45 3.93
CA ARG A 265 -14.85 9.27 2.97
C ARG A 265 -15.76 10.48 3.01
N LYS A 266 -16.18 10.94 1.83
CA LYS A 266 -17.08 12.09 1.65
C LYS A 266 -16.54 13.41 2.24
N GLU A 267 -15.22 13.51 2.40
CA GLU A 267 -14.54 14.73 2.80
C GLU A 267 -13.53 15.13 1.72
N ASP A 268 -13.25 16.43 1.65
CA ASP A 268 -12.21 16.94 0.77
C ASP A 268 -10.83 16.38 1.18
N HIS A 269 -10.11 15.88 0.19
CA HIS A 269 -8.85 15.18 0.42
C HIS A 269 -7.71 16.13 0.80
N PHE A 270 -7.74 17.38 0.33
CA PHE A 270 -6.77 18.40 0.77
C PHE A 270 -7.03 18.82 2.20
N LYS A 271 -8.29 18.98 2.61
CA LYS A 271 -8.63 19.26 4.00
C LYS A 271 -8.06 18.21 4.96
N THR A 272 -8.33 16.93 4.69
CA THR A 272 -7.85 15.82 5.53
C THR A 272 -6.31 15.77 5.58
N LEU A 273 -5.65 15.97 4.44
CA LEU A 273 -4.20 15.95 4.33
C LEU A 273 -3.57 17.15 5.04
N ALA A 274 -4.09 18.37 4.82
CA ALA A 274 -3.60 19.60 5.43
C ALA A 274 -3.75 19.58 6.95
N ASP A 275 -4.89 19.09 7.48
CA ASP A 275 -5.11 18.94 8.92
C ASP A 275 -4.06 17.98 9.53
N SER A 276 -3.75 16.88 8.85
CA SER A 276 -2.72 15.92 9.29
C SER A 276 -1.30 16.49 9.20
N LEU A 277 -0.95 17.16 8.09
CA LEU A 277 0.36 17.80 7.92
C LEU A 277 0.58 18.94 8.91
N CYS A 278 -0.45 19.73 9.21
CA CYS A 278 -0.40 20.78 10.23
C CYS A 278 -0.12 20.18 11.61
N ALA A 279 -0.82 19.11 11.98
CA ALA A 279 -0.59 18.41 13.24
C ALA A 279 0.84 17.84 13.35
N LEU A 280 1.37 17.28 12.26
CA LEU A 280 2.77 16.82 12.20
C LEU A 280 3.76 17.98 12.34
N HIS A 281 3.55 19.07 11.62
CA HIS A 281 4.40 20.25 11.67
C HIS A 281 4.43 20.88 13.08
N LEU A 282 3.26 21.05 13.71
CA LEU A 282 3.16 21.57 15.08
C LEU A 282 3.77 20.64 16.12
N ALA A 283 3.85 19.34 15.83
CA ALA A 283 4.55 18.37 16.66
C ALA A 283 6.08 18.35 16.42
N GLY A 284 6.60 19.18 15.52
CA GLY A 284 8.03 19.33 15.25
C GLY A 284 8.57 18.41 14.17
N PHE A 285 7.72 17.67 13.44
CA PHE A 285 8.17 16.87 12.30
C PHE A 285 8.55 17.77 11.12
N SER A 286 9.67 17.44 10.46
CA SER A 286 10.13 18.13 9.26
C SER A 286 9.32 17.70 8.04
N VAL A 287 8.18 18.34 7.82
CA VAL A 287 7.38 18.16 6.60
C VAL A 287 8.13 18.74 5.41
N ASN A 288 8.27 17.94 4.34
CA ASN A 288 8.81 18.40 3.07
C ASN A 288 7.73 19.19 2.30
N TRP A 289 7.69 20.51 2.52
CA TRP A 289 6.72 21.38 1.86
C TRP A 289 6.96 21.53 0.36
N ASP A 290 8.21 21.42 -0.10
CA ASP A 290 8.53 21.48 -1.52
C ASP A 290 7.88 20.32 -2.27
N GLU A 291 7.94 19.10 -1.72
CA GLU A 291 7.26 17.92 -2.27
C GLU A 291 5.74 18.09 -2.26
N TYR A 292 5.15 18.57 -1.16
CA TYR A 292 3.70 18.78 -1.08
C TYR A 292 3.19 19.76 -2.15
N HIS A 293 4.01 20.74 -2.53
CA HIS A 293 3.63 21.81 -3.44
C HIS A 293 4.11 21.62 -4.89
N CYS A 294 4.91 20.59 -5.18
CA CYS A 294 5.56 20.40 -6.49
C CYS A 294 4.57 20.34 -7.67
N ASP A 295 3.37 19.78 -7.45
CA ASP A 295 2.31 19.67 -8.45
C ASP A 295 1.48 20.94 -8.65
N PHE A 296 1.55 21.89 -7.70
CA PHE A 296 0.67 23.06 -7.67
C PHE A 296 1.42 24.38 -7.85
N TYR A 297 2.69 24.41 -7.49
CA TYR A 297 3.47 25.64 -7.37
C TYR A 297 4.81 25.51 -8.09
N LYS A 298 5.03 26.38 -9.07
CA LYS A 298 6.23 26.38 -9.94
C LYS A 298 7.23 27.49 -9.59
N TYR A 299 7.03 28.20 -8.48
CA TYR A 299 7.82 29.38 -8.09
C TYR A 299 8.47 29.18 -6.72
N SER A 300 9.26 30.15 -6.24
CA SER A 300 9.83 30.12 -4.89
C SER A 300 8.87 30.77 -3.88
N TRP A 301 8.66 30.15 -2.71
CA TRP A 301 7.80 30.62 -1.61
C TRP A 301 8.14 32.00 -1.01
N CYS A 302 9.10 32.71 -1.58
CA CYS A 302 9.36 34.11 -1.30
C CYS A 302 8.21 34.97 -1.82
N LEU A 303 7.16 35.15 -1.02
CA LEU A 303 6.27 36.30 -1.13
C LEU A 303 7.10 37.56 -0.89
N THR A 304 7.69 38.14 -1.94
CA THR A 304 8.26 39.48 -1.87
C THR A 304 7.10 40.44 -1.64
N LYS A 305 7.00 40.94 -0.41
CA LYS A 305 5.98 41.90 0.00
C LYS A 305 6.27 43.22 -0.71
N GLY A 306 5.64 43.46 -1.86
CA GLY A 306 5.60 44.79 -2.48
C GLY A 306 6.57 45.07 -3.64
N ASP A 307 7.23 44.07 -4.21
CA ASP A 307 7.95 44.27 -5.48
C ASP A 307 6.98 44.19 -6.66
N ALA A 308 7.17 45.06 -7.66
CA ALA A 308 6.46 44.94 -8.92
C ALA A 308 6.76 43.55 -9.53
N PRO A 309 5.78 42.93 -10.23
CA PRO A 309 6.03 41.65 -10.89
C PRO A 309 7.29 41.78 -11.72
N VAL A 310 8.25 40.88 -11.50
CA VAL A 310 9.36 40.73 -12.44
C VAL A 310 8.71 40.38 -13.77
N GLU A 311 8.78 41.29 -14.74
CA GLU A 311 8.49 40.94 -16.12
C GLU A 311 9.52 39.91 -16.52
N ASN A 312 9.15 38.65 -16.35
CA ASN A 312 9.87 37.59 -17.00
C ASN A 312 9.74 37.89 -18.49
N GLY A 313 10.89 38.09 -19.13
CA GLY A 313 11.01 37.93 -20.58
C GLY A 313 10.31 36.64 -21.02
N PRO A 314 9.95 36.53 -22.31
CA PRO A 314 9.09 35.48 -22.81
C PRO A 314 9.43 34.16 -22.14
N VAL A 315 8.43 33.55 -21.51
CA VAL A 315 8.49 32.20 -20.94
C VAL A 315 9.29 31.39 -21.94
N ASP A 316 10.51 30.98 -21.58
CA ASP A 316 11.16 29.93 -22.33
C ASP A 316 10.13 28.82 -22.32
N ALA A 317 9.54 28.59 -23.50
CA ALA A 317 8.62 27.50 -23.72
C ALA A 317 9.20 26.32 -22.98
N VAL A 318 8.36 25.50 -22.31
CA VAL A 318 8.77 24.16 -21.87
C VAL A 318 9.69 23.68 -22.96
N VAL A 319 10.98 23.65 -22.67
CA VAL A 319 11.90 23.25 -23.70
C VAL A 319 11.56 21.78 -23.68
N GLN A 320 10.73 21.35 -24.64
CA GLN A 320 10.92 20.07 -25.25
C GLN A 320 12.37 20.13 -25.70
N ARG A 321 13.30 19.87 -24.77
CA ARG A 321 14.71 19.72 -25.04
C ARG A 321 14.66 18.47 -25.85
N ARG A 322 14.71 18.70 -27.16
CA ARG A 322 14.57 17.73 -28.22
C ARG A 322 15.24 16.47 -27.71
N ALA A 323 14.43 15.47 -27.35
CA ALA A 323 14.91 14.20 -26.88
C ALA A 323 15.94 13.73 -27.91
N LEU A 324 17.22 13.84 -27.58
CA LEU A 324 18.26 13.48 -28.52
C LEU A 324 18.34 11.97 -28.40
N ARG A 325 17.77 11.29 -29.39
CA ARG A 325 17.92 9.85 -29.51
C ARG A 325 19.40 9.55 -29.73
N LEU A 326 20.04 8.95 -28.73
CA LEU A 326 21.47 8.65 -28.78
C LEU A 326 21.72 7.31 -29.48
N SER A 327 20.87 6.31 -29.23
CA SER A 327 20.97 4.99 -29.87
C SER A 327 19.64 4.21 -29.74
N ASP A 328 19.61 2.97 -30.22
CA ASP A 328 18.53 2.00 -29.93
C ASP A 328 18.50 1.56 -28.46
N SER A 329 19.61 1.71 -27.72
CA SER A 329 19.71 1.40 -26.30
C SER A 329 19.46 2.60 -25.39
N VAL A 330 19.69 3.81 -25.88
CA VAL A 330 19.52 5.07 -25.14
C VAL A 330 18.60 6.00 -25.92
N HIS A 331 17.34 6.04 -25.50
CA HIS A 331 16.27 6.68 -26.23
C HIS A 331 16.23 8.19 -25.99
N ASN A 332 16.38 8.60 -24.72
CA ASN A 332 16.30 10.01 -24.34
C ASN A 332 17.43 10.33 -23.36
N ALA A 333 18.13 11.44 -23.55
CA ALA A 333 18.92 12.05 -22.49
C ALA A 333 18.03 13.01 -21.68
N ILE A 334 17.80 12.70 -20.41
CA ILE A 334 16.85 13.40 -19.54
C ILE A 334 17.56 14.56 -18.83
N GLU A 335 18.74 14.30 -18.27
CA GLU A 335 19.53 15.30 -17.54
C GLU A 335 21.02 15.17 -17.86
N GLN A 336 21.70 16.31 -17.87
CA GLN A 336 23.14 16.39 -18.08
C GLN A 336 23.70 17.43 -17.11
N PHE A 337 24.70 17.04 -16.36
CA PHE A 337 25.45 17.90 -15.45
C PHE A 337 26.93 17.82 -15.84
N HIS A 338 27.56 18.98 -16.00
CA HIS A 338 28.97 19.08 -16.34
C HIS A 338 29.63 20.12 -15.43
N SER A 339 30.80 19.76 -14.91
CA SER A 339 31.66 20.59 -14.08
C SER A 339 33.11 20.21 -14.33
N ASP A 340 34.05 21.07 -13.94
CA ASP A 340 35.50 20.89 -14.13
C ASP A 340 36.06 19.58 -13.56
N LYS A 341 35.34 18.91 -12.64
CA LYS A 341 35.76 17.66 -11.99
C LYS A 341 34.85 16.47 -12.26
N ARG A 342 33.64 16.69 -12.80
CA ARG A 342 32.63 15.65 -12.96
C ARG A 342 31.65 15.98 -14.06
N SER A 343 31.47 15.01 -14.96
CA SER A 343 30.34 14.95 -15.88
C SER A 343 29.41 13.81 -15.46
N SER A 344 28.10 14.03 -15.50
CA SER A 344 27.10 12.99 -15.33
C SER A 344 25.92 13.22 -16.25
N SER A 345 25.31 12.14 -16.74
CA SER A 345 24.08 12.21 -17.54
C SER A 345 23.10 11.14 -17.10
N THR A 346 21.83 11.53 -16.98
CA THR A 346 20.69 10.64 -16.74
C THR A 346 20.00 10.40 -18.07
N VAL A 347 19.75 9.14 -18.40
CA VAL A 347 19.12 8.75 -19.66
C VAL A 347 17.99 7.74 -19.47
N GLU A 348 17.12 7.68 -20.46
CA GLU A 348 15.97 6.79 -20.53
C GLU A 348 16.18 5.72 -21.59
N SER A 349 15.84 4.47 -21.23
CA SER A 349 15.75 3.35 -22.15
C SER A 349 14.34 2.76 -22.07
N ASN A 350 13.56 2.88 -23.14
CA ASN A 350 12.22 2.30 -23.18
C ASN A 350 12.29 0.81 -23.56
N MET A 351 12.04 -0.07 -22.58
CA MET A 351 12.03 -1.52 -22.78
C MET A 351 10.90 -2.04 -23.67
N HIS A 352 9.89 -1.21 -23.96
CA HIS A 352 8.84 -1.53 -24.94
C HIS A 352 9.22 -1.18 -26.38
N ASN A 353 10.39 -0.57 -26.60
CA ASN A 353 10.90 -0.38 -27.95
C ASN A 353 11.14 -1.76 -28.62
N PRO A 354 10.64 -2.00 -29.84
CA PRO A 354 10.79 -3.30 -30.51
C PRO A 354 12.23 -3.82 -30.56
N SER A 355 13.22 -2.95 -30.73
CA SER A 355 14.64 -3.30 -30.78
C SER A 355 15.16 -3.84 -29.45
N LEU A 356 14.83 -3.16 -28.33
CA LEU A 356 15.25 -3.59 -26.99
C LEU A 356 14.44 -4.76 -26.46
N LEU A 357 13.15 -4.78 -26.74
CA LEU A 357 12.27 -5.86 -26.36
C LEU A 357 12.74 -7.19 -26.98
N THR A 358 13.16 -7.17 -28.25
CA THR A 358 13.72 -8.34 -28.94
C THR A 358 15.01 -8.82 -28.28
N ILE A 359 15.88 -7.91 -27.84
CA ILE A 359 17.13 -8.25 -27.16
C ILE A 359 16.84 -8.89 -25.79
N ALA A 360 15.92 -8.31 -25.02
CA ALA A 360 15.53 -8.85 -23.73
C ALA A 360 14.86 -10.22 -23.87
N GLN A 361 13.87 -10.35 -24.76
CA GLN A 361 13.10 -11.59 -24.99
C GLN A 361 13.97 -12.79 -25.42
N ASN A 362 15.07 -12.52 -26.14
CA ASN A 362 16.01 -13.54 -26.58
C ASN A 362 17.11 -13.84 -25.57
N HIS A 363 17.22 -13.07 -24.48
CA HIS A 363 18.14 -13.33 -23.39
C HIS A 363 17.38 -13.87 -22.17
N ARG A 364 17.32 -15.20 -22.08
CA ARG A 364 16.64 -15.91 -20.98
C ARG A 364 17.64 -16.57 -20.06
N VAL A 365 17.50 -16.32 -18.77
CA VAL A 365 18.26 -16.95 -17.69
C VAL A 365 17.26 -17.63 -16.78
N ASN A 366 17.36 -18.96 -16.61
CA ASN A 366 16.42 -19.76 -15.83
C ASN A 366 14.95 -19.56 -16.22
N GLY A 367 14.68 -19.37 -17.52
CA GLY A 367 13.32 -19.17 -18.06
C GLY A 367 12.80 -17.73 -17.98
N LEU A 368 13.45 -16.86 -17.20
CA LEU A 368 13.10 -15.44 -17.07
C LEU A 368 13.79 -14.60 -18.13
N THR A 369 13.04 -13.65 -18.69
CA THR A 369 13.54 -12.65 -19.64
C THR A 369 14.35 -11.60 -18.88
N MET A 370 15.62 -11.43 -19.23
CA MET A 370 16.51 -10.45 -18.58
C MET A 370 17.22 -9.57 -19.60
N ALA A 371 17.45 -8.31 -19.26
CA ALA A 371 18.38 -7.48 -20.04
C ALA A 371 19.80 -8.07 -19.96
N PRO A 372 20.46 -8.35 -21.09
CA PRO A 372 21.82 -8.89 -21.06
C PRO A 372 22.83 -7.84 -20.56
N SER A 373 23.93 -8.29 -19.96
CA SER A 373 25.04 -7.42 -19.53
C SER A 373 25.60 -6.56 -20.67
N THR A 374 25.54 -7.08 -21.90
CA THR A 374 25.95 -6.36 -23.13
C THR A 374 25.08 -5.15 -23.44
N LEU A 375 23.80 -5.14 -23.06
CA LEU A 375 22.92 -3.98 -23.20
C LEU A 375 23.39 -2.84 -22.29
N PHE A 376 23.74 -3.14 -21.04
CA PHE A 376 24.27 -2.14 -20.11
C PHE A 376 25.63 -1.60 -20.56
N ALA A 377 26.49 -2.46 -21.14
CA ALA A 377 27.75 -2.04 -21.72
C ALA A 377 27.55 -1.08 -22.91
N ASP A 378 26.58 -1.36 -23.79
CA ASP A 378 26.24 -0.51 -24.92
C ASP A 378 25.66 0.85 -24.48
N ILE A 379 24.81 0.86 -23.45
CA ILE A 379 24.32 2.09 -22.82
C ILE A 379 25.49 2.92 -22.29
N ALA A 380 26.36 2.32 -21.48
CA ALA A 380 27.52 3.00 -20.90
C ALA A 380 28.46 3.55 -21.98
N PHE A 381 28.72 2.79 -23.04
CA PHE A 381 29.55 3.22 -24.16
C PHE A 381 28.91 4.37 -24.94
N THR A 382 27.60 4.29 -25.21
CA THR A 382 26.84 5.36 -25.88
C THR A 382 26.93 6.66 -25.09
N LEU A 383 26.77 6.60 -23.77
CA LEU A 383 26.89 7.76 -22.89
C LEU A 383 28.29 8.33 -22.86
N ALA A 384 29.31 7.48 -22.71
CA ALA A 384 30.70 7.92 -22.70
C ALA A 384 31.06 8.64 -24.01
N LYS A 385 30.65 8.07 -25.16
CA LYS A 385 30.87 8.68 -26.47
C LYS A 385 30.16 10.03 -26.60
N HIS A 386 28.91 10.11 -26.17
CA HIS A 386 28.13 11.35 -26.20
C HIS A 386 28.74 12.44 -25.31
N LEU A 387 29.21 12.07 -24.11
CA LEU A 387 29.87 13.01 -23.20
C LEU A 387 31.20 13.52 -23.78
N ILE A 388 32.03 12.62 -24.32
CA ILE A 388 33.30 12.98 -24.97
C ILE A 388 33.08 13.91 -26.17
N GLN A 389 32.08 13.63 -27.01
CA GLN A 389 31.80 14.45 -28.20
C GLN A 389 31.35 15.87 -27.86
N ASN A 390 30.61 16.04 -26.77
CA ASN A 390 30.04 17.34 -26.40
C ASN A 390 30.94 18.16 -25.46
N HIS A 391 31.84 17.52 -24.71
CA HIS A 391 32.63 18.18 -23.66
C HIS A 391 34.16 18.02 -23.82
N GLY A 392 34.63 17.29 -24.84
CA GLY A 392 36.06 17.07 -25.05
C GLY A 392 36.69 16.07 -24.08
N LEU A 393 37.94 15.69 -24.33
CA LEU A 393 38.72 14.71 -23.55
C LEU A 393 39.67 15.35 -22.54
N ASP A 394 39.56 16.65 -22.26
CA ASP A 394 40.40 17.31 -21.27
C ASP A 394 39.91 16.96 -19.84
N MET A 395 40.18 15.71 -19.43
CA MET A 395 40.16 15.24 -18.04
C MET A 395 41.57 15.31 -17.43
#